data_AF-A0AAJ2BLJ2-F1
#
_entry.id   AF-A0AAJ2BLJ2-F1
#
_cell.length_a   1.000
_cell.length_b   1.000
_cell.length_c   1.000
_cell.angle_alpha   90.00
_cell.angle_beta   90.00
_cell.angle_gamma   90.00
#
_symmetry.space_group_name_H-M   'P 1'
#
loop_
_entity.id
_entity.type
_entity.pdbx_description
1 polymer ?
#
loop_
_entity_poly.entity_id
_entity_poly.type
_entity_poly.pdbx_seq_one_letter_code
_entity_poly.pdbx_strand_id
1 'polypeptide(L)'
;MNDWWAAEDKAVLAGAGLDSFAALWALELPAVDEPNRGRGGFSQVFRLDVAGHGYYLKRQRDYLTRTLARPLGEPTFARESRNIRRYAERGIPALELAYYGERRDAEGWRAILLTRALDDWRDLDSWLRVWPHLSPDEREAVLVAVGELARQLHDAGQVHGCFYPKHLFLQRQGEGLVARLIDLEKTRPLLFGRRDRLRDLEPLLRRAPQWREADVARLLASYLQQPLDSAVVRDWSQRLAGRRRHKERKA
;
A
#
# COMPACT_ATOMS: atom_id res chain seq x y z
N MET A 1 21.99 0.91 -16.15
CA MET A 1 20.66 0.28 -16.29
C MET A 1 20.44 -0.52 -15.03
N ASN A 2 19.29 -0.35 -14.37
CA ASN A 2 18.97 -1.08 -13.14
C ASN A 2 17.70 -1.88 -13.43
N ASP A 3 17.83 -3.20 -13.51
CA ASP A 3 16.72 -4.13 -13.65
C ASP A 3 16.73 -5.08 -12.45
N TRP A 4 15.55 -5.37 -11.93
CA TRP A 4 15.33 -6.34 -10.87
C TRP A 4 14.11 -7.18 -11.21
N TRP A 5 14.22 -8.50 -11.05
CA TRP A 5 13.17 -9.47 -11.34
C TRP A 5 12.95 -10.40 -10.15
N ALA A 6 11.69 -10.75 -9.91
CA ALA A 6 11.37 -11.97 -9.19
C ALA A 6 11.56 -13.17 -10.12
N ALA A 7 12.25 -14.22 -9.64
CA ALA A 7 12.63 -15.37 -10.47
C ALA A 7 11.42 -16.09 -11.08
N GLU A 8 10.39 -16.33 -10.28
CA GLU A 8 9.14 -16.97 -10.70
C GLU A 8 8.42 -16.17 -11.78
N ASP A 9 8.22 -14.86 -11.54
CA ASP A 9 7.51 -14.00 -12.48
C ASP A 9 8.27 -13.81 -13.79
N LYS A 10 9.61 -13.79 -13.74
CA LYS A 10 10.42 -13.72 -14.95
C LYS A 10 10.20 -14.95 -15.83
N ALA A 11 10.11 -16.14 -15.25
CA ALA A 11 9.88 -17.37 -16.01
C ALA A 11 8.50 -17.37 -16.68
N VAL A 12 7.45 -16.91 -15.97
CA VAL A 12 6.10 -16.76 -16.50
C VAL A 12 6.08 -15.76 -17.66
N LEU A 13 6.70 -14.58 -17.48
CA LEU A 13 6.70 -13.51 -18.47
C LEU A 13 7.56 -13.85 -19.70
N ALA A 14 8.64 -14.62 -19.53
CA ALA A 14 9.46 -15.10 -20.65
C ALA A 14 8.66 -15.98 -21.61
N GLY A 15 7.73 -16.80 -21.11
CA GLY A 15 6.83 -17.60 -21.95
C GLY A 15 5.95 -16.77 -22.91
N ALA A 16 5.72 -15.50 -22.58
CA ALA A 16 4.98 -14.54 -23.41
C ALA A 16 5.88 -13.51 -24.12
N GLY A 17 7.21 -13.63 -24.02
CA GLY A 17 8.16 -12.66 -24.58
C GLY A 17 8.16 -11.30 -23.86
N LEU A 18 7.73 -11.25 -22.60
CA LEU A 18 7.59 -10.04 -21.78
C LEU A 18 8.65 -9.92 -20.67
N ASP A 19 9.79 -10.59 -20.82
CA ASP A 19 10.89 -10.66 -19.84
C ASP A 19 11.97 -9.57 -20.03
N SER A 20 11.62 -8.48 -20.72
CA SER A 20 12.53 -7.35 -20.95
C SER A 20 11.86 -5.99 -20.75
N PHE A 21 12.68 -4.99 -20.42
CA PHE A 21 12.21 -3.60 -20.34
C PHE A 21 11.54 -3.16 -21.64
N ALA A 22 12.16 -3.45 -22.79
CA ALA A 22 11.68 -3.02 -24.09
C ALA A 22 10.30 -3.62 -24.41
N ALA A 23 10.13 -4.94 -24.18
CA ALA A 23 8.86 -5.62 -24.39
C ALA A 23 7.76 -5.05 -23.48
N LEU A 24 8.02 -4.92 -22.17
CA LEU A 24 7.07 -4.34 -21.24
C LEU A 24 6.77 -2.86 -21.50
N TRP A 25 7.71 -2.10 -22.08
CA TRP A 25 7.50 -0.70 -22.42
C TRP A 25 6.65 -0.52 -23.67
N ALA A 26 6.89 -1.33 -24.70
CA ALA A 26 6.22 -1.25 -26.00
C ALA A 26 4.82 -1.89 -26.01
N LEU A 27 4.51 -2.77 -25.04
CA LEU A 27 3.25 -3.49 -24.99
C LEU A 27 2.03 -2.54 -24.94
N GLU A 28 1.09 -2.68 -25.87
CA GLU A 28 -0.13 -1.89 -25.89
C GLU A 28 -1.20 -2.53 -24.99
N LEU A 29 -1.73 -1.76 -24.04
CA LEU A 29 -2.75 -2.20 -23.09
C LEU A 29 -3.75 -1.06 -22.86
N PRO A 30 -5.03 -1.36 -22.63
CA PRO A 30 -5.97 -0.35 -22.15
C PRO A 30 -5.53 0.13 -20.77
N ALA A 31 -5.57 1.45 -20.59
CA ALA A 31 -5.27 2.05 -19.30
C ALA A 31 -6.37 1.71 -18.29
N VAL A 32 -5.97 1.42 -17.05
CA VAL A 32 -6.94 1.22 -15.96
C VAL A 32 -7.58 2.54 -15.56
N ASP A 33 -6.79 3.61 -15.56
CA ASP A 33 -7.18 4.98 -15.21
C ASP A 33 -6.46 6.00 -16.11
N GLU A 34 -6.94 7.25 -16.07
CA GLU A 34 -6.27 8.39 -16.70
C GLU A 34 -4.81 8.54 -16.22
N PRO A 35 -3.86 8.91 -17.12
CA PRO A 35 -2.49 9.15 -16.72
C PRO A 35 -2.36 10.24 -15.65
N ASN A 36 -1.64 9.91 -14.58
CA ASN A 36 -1.22 10.90 -13.59
C ASN A 36 -0.15 11.80 -14.18
N ARG A 37 -0.52 13.03 -14.56
CA ARG A 37 0.39 14.05 -15.09
C ARG A 37 0.87 14.99 -13.99
N GLY A 38 2.16 15.32 -13.99
CA GLY A 38 2.75 16.21 -13.00
C GLY A 38 4.25 16.01 -12.89
N ARG A 39 4.92 16.84 -12.09
CA ARG A 39 6.38 16.73 -11.83
C ARG A 39 7.26 16.79 -13.09
N GLY A 40 6.73 17.30 -14.21
CA GLY A 40 7.42 17.35 -15.50
C GLY A 40 7.20 16.12 -16.40
N GLY A 41 6.36 15.16 -15.98
CA GLY A 41 6.14 13.93 -16.73
C GLY A 41 4.78 13.30 -16.47
N PHE A 42 4.67 11.99 -16.68
CA PHE A 42 3.46 11.22 -16.42
C PHE A 42 3.75 9.83 -15.85
N SER A 43 2.74 9.27 -15.18
CA SER A 43 2.70 7.89 -14.71
C SER A 43 1.34 7.28 -15.08
N GLN A 44 1.33 6.05 -15.58
CA GLN A 44 0.12 5.35 -16.01
C GLN A 44 0.16 3.88 -15.54
N VAL A 45 -1.02 3.32 -15.28
CA VAL A 45 -1.19 1.95 -14.78
C VAL A 45 -2.04 1.16 -15.76
N PHE A 46 -1.61 -0.07 -16.03
CA PHE A 46 -2.24 -1.02 -16.93
C PHE A 46 -2.47 -2.33 -16.19
N ARG A 47 -3.55 -3.03 -16.56
CA ARG A 47 -3.77 -4.43 -16.17
C ARG A 47 -3.09 -5.31 -17.21
N LEU A 48 -2.33 -6.30 -16.73
CA LEU A 48 -1.67 -7.30 -17.57
C LEU A 48 -1.97 -8.68 -17.03
N ASP A 49 -2.48 -9.58 -17.87
CA ASP A 49 -2.75 -10.97 -17.54
C ASP A 49 -1.88 -11.87 -18.43
N VAL A 50 -1.06 -12.72 -17.81
CA VAL A 50 -0.12 -13.60 -18.51
C VAL A 50 -0.18 -15.00 -17.92
N ALA A 51 -0.54 -16.00 -18.74
CA ALA A 51 -0.62 -17.40 -18.33
C ALA A 51 -1.45 -17.64 -17.04
N GLY A 52 -2.54 -16.89 -16.85
CA GLY A 52 -3.39 -16.98 -15.66
C GLY A 52 -2.88 -16.18 -14.44
N HIS A 53 -1.74 -15.50 -14.56
CA HIS A 53 -1.21 -14.61 -13.53
C HIS A 53 -1.57 -13.15 -13.82
N GLY A 54 -2.21 -12.51 -12.86
CA GLY A 54 -2.56 -11.10 -12.90
C GLY A 54 -1.42 -10.18 -12.43
N TYR A 55 -1.23 -9.07 -13.14
CA TYR A 55 -0.23 -8.04 -12.84
C TYR A 55 -0.78 -6.63 -13.03
N TYR A 56 -0.24 -5.69 -12.25
CA TYR A 56 -0.34 -4.26 -12.53
C TYR A 56 0.98 -3.75 -13.07
N LEU A 57 0.97 -3.35 -14.34
CA LEU A 57 2.10 -2.75 -15.04
C LEU A 57 1.98 -1.23 -14.93
N LYS A 58 2.90 -0.60 -14.20
CA LYS A 58 3.00 0.85 -14.14
C LYS A 58 4.15 1.33 -15.00
N ARG A 59 3.91 2.35 -15.83
CA ARG A 59 4.93 3.02 -16.66
C ARG A 59 4.99 4.49 -16.30
N GLN A 60 6.20 5.03 -16.22
CA GLN A 60 6.40 6.47 -16.02
C GLN A 60 7.44 7.02 -16.99
N ARG A 61 7.22 8.26 -17.42
CA ARG A 61 8.19 9.06 -18.16
C ARG A 61 8.37 10.40 -17.45
N ASP A 62 9.61 10.75 -17.12
CA ASP A 62 10.02 12.03 -16.49
C ASP A 62 9.22 12.42 -15.23
N TYR A 63 8.54 11.47 -14.59
CA TYR A 63 7.75 11.69 -13.39
C TYR A 63 8.64 11.56 -12.14
N LEU A 64 9.42 12.60 -11.85
CA LEU A 64 10.49 12.52 -10.87
C LEU A 64 10.08 13.06 -9.49
N THR A 65 10.58 12.41 -8.44
CA THR A 65 10.54 12.93 -7.07
C THR A 65 11.93 13.35 -6.61
N ARG A 66 12.03 14.49 -5.92
CA ARG A 66 13.28 15.01 -5.36
C ARG A 66 13.27 14.81 -3.85
N THR A 67 14.37 14.30 -3.33
CA THR A 67 14.60 14.12 -1.89
C THR A 67 16.00 14.62 -1.54
N LEU A 68 16.30 14.77 -0.25
CA LEU A 68 17.67 15.13 0.18
C LEU A 68 18.72 14.13 -0.34
N ALA A 69 18.38 12.84 -0.39
CA ALA A 69 19.26 11.80 -0.93
C ALA A 69 19.30 11.74 -2.47
N ARG A 70 18.36 12.41 -3.15
CA ARG A 70 18.20 12.44 -4.61
C ARG A 70 17.83 13.86 -5.06
N PRO A 71 18.74 14.84 -4.93
CA PRO A 71 18.43 16.25 -5.21
C PRO A 71 18.14 16.49 -6.70
N LEU A 72 18.77 15.72 -7.59
CA LEU A 72 18.52 15.76 -9.04
C LEU A 72 17.24 15.03 -9.46
N GLY A 73 16.57 14.38 -8.50
CA GLY A 73 15.37 13.59 -8.73
C GLY A 73 15.66 12.14 -9.08
N GLU A 74 14.66 11.31 -8.85
CA GLU A 74 14.60 9.93 -9.31
C GLU A 74 13.16 9.59 -9.72
N PRO A 75 12.95 8.57 -10.57
CA PRO A 75 11.60 8.12 -10.90
C PRO A 75 10.85 7.65 -9.63
N THR A 76 9.56 7.96 -9.47
CA THR A 76 8.82 7.61 -8.24
C THR A 76 8.79 6.10 -7.98
N PHE A 77 8.69 5.29 -9.03
CA PHE A 77 8.79 3.83 -8.92
C PHE A 77 10.15 3.32 -8.42
N ALA A 78 11.24 4.10 -8.55
CA ALA A 78 12.51 3.73 -7.92
C ALA A 78 12.38 3.71 -6.40
N ARG A 79 11.63 4.66 -5.85
CA ARG A 79 11.33 4.71 -4.42
C ARG A 79 10.32 3.62 -4.01
N GLU A 80 9.26 3.43 -4.79
CA GLU A 80 8.24 2.41 -4.51
C GLU A 80 8.84 0.99 -4.52
N SER A 81 9.64 0.63 -5.54
CA SER A 81 10.29 -0.69 -5.63
C SER A 81 11.23 -0.96 -4.44
N ARG A 82 12.02 0.03 -4.02
CA ARG A 82 12.86 -0.09 -2.82
C ARG A 82 12.03 -0.29 -1.55
N ASN A 83 10.86 0.31 -1.46
CA ASN A 83 9.98 0.14 -0.30
C ASN A 83 9.28 -1.23 -0.31
N ILE A 84 8.86 -1.75 -1.47
CA ILE A 84 8.31 -3.11 -1.59
C ILE A 84 9.35 -4.14 -1.14
N ARG A 85 10.59 -4.05 -1.66
CA ARG A 85 11.67 -4.94 -1.24
C ARG A 85 11.98 -4.83 0.25
N ARG A 86 12.00 -3.61 0.79
CA ARG A 86 12.19 -3.33 2.22
C ARG A 86 11.12 -4.00 3.09
N TYR A 87 9.87 -4.04 2.63
CA TYR A 87 8.76 -4.67 3.34
C TYR A 87 8.92 -6.19 3.33
N ALA A 88 9.25 -6.78 2.18
CA ALA A 88 9.55 -8.21 2.07
C ALA A 88 10.70 -8.63 3.01
N GLU A 89 11.80 -7.88 3.02
CA GLU A 89 12.94 -8.12 3.93
C GLU A 89 12.59 -8.02 5.42
N ARG A 90 11.55 -7.24 5.77
CA ARG A 90 11.07 -7.04 7.15
C ARG A 90 9.87 -7.91 7.50
N GLY A 91 9.39 -8.76 6.60
CA GLY A 91 8.19 -9.55 6.80
C GLY A 91 6.90 -8.73 6.95
N ILE A 92 6.85 -7.51 6.39
CA ILE A 92 5.64 -6.68 6.42
C ILE A 92 4.73 -7.12 5.24
N PRO A 93 3.49 -7.58 5.48
CA PRO A 93 2.62 -8.05 4.41
C PRO A 93 2.22 -6.92 3.44
N ALA A 94 2.57 -7.06 2.17
CA ALA A 94 2.26 -6.09 1.11
C ALA A 94 2.16 -6.77 -0.27
N LEU A 95 1.85 -5.97 -1.30
CA LEU A 95 1.98 -6.39 -2.70
C LEU A 95 3.40 -6.85 -3.02
N GLU A 96 3.49 -7.77 -3.98
CA GLU A 96 4.74 -8.40 -4.37
C GLU A 96 5.27 -7.78 -5.67
N LEU A 97 6.56 -7.46 -5.68
CA LEU A 97 7.25 -6.92 -6.85
C LEU A 97 7.60 -8.07 -7.80
N ALA A 98 7.13 -7.99 -9.04
CA ALA A 98 7.49 -8.93 -10.11
C ALA A 98 8.69 -8.41 -10.91
N TYR A 99 8.68 -7.11 -11.24
CA TYR A 99 9.76 -6.46 -11.97
C TYR A 99 9.87 -4.97 -11.63
N TYR A 100 11.10 -4.47 -11.65
CA TYR A 100 11.39 -3.04 -11.69
C TYR A 100 12.54 -2.79 -12.65
N GLY A 101 12.39 -1.77 -13.50
CA GLY A 101 13.44 -1.34 -14.42
C GLY A 101 13.42 0.16 -14.67
N GLU A 102 14.59 0.76 -14.83
CA GLU A 102 14.72 2.18 -15.21
C GLU A 102 15.78 2.42 -16.29
N ARG A 103 15.53 3.43 -17.12
CA ARG A 103 16.40 3.92 -18.18
C ARG A 103 16.47 5.45 -18.12
N ARG A 104 17.66 5.98 -18.40
CA ARG A 104 17.89 7.40 -18.62
C ARG A 104 18.75 7.53 -19.87
N ASP A 105 18.19 8.13 -20.89
CA ASP A 105 18.84 8.38 -22.18
C ASP A 105 18.46 9.77 -22.71
N ALA A 106 18.72 10.04 -23.99
CA ALA A 106 18.41 11.31 -24.63
C ALA A 106 16.89 11.64 -24.64
N GLU A 107 16.02 10.63 -24.52
CA GLU A 107 14.56 10.81 -24.51
C GLU A 107 14.01 11.10 -23.10
N GLY A 108 14.87 11.09 -22.08
CA GLY A 108 14.52 11.35 -20.69
C GLY A 108 14.56 10.11 -19.81
N TRP A 109 13.89 10.19 -18.65
CA TRP A 109 13.73 9.08 -17.74
C TRP A 109 12.52 8.24 -18.12
N ARG A 110 12.72 6.92 -18.13
CA ARG A 110 11.66 5.91 -18.28
C ARG A 110 11.80 4.87 -17.19
N ALA A 111 10.71 4.50 -16.55
CA ALA A 111 10.74 3.44 -15.56
C ALA A 111 9.45 2.62 -15.53
N ILE A 112 9.62 1.35 -15.20
CA ILE A 112 8.56 0.35 -15.12
C ILE A 112 8.54 -0.20 -13.70
N LEU A 113 7.35 -0.36 -13.15
CA LEU A 113 7.07 -1.15 -11.95
C LEU A 113 6.00 -2.17 -12.29
N LEU A 114 6.29 -3.45 -12.09
CA LEU A 114 5.35 -4.53 -12.26
C LEU A 114 5.13 -5.20 -10.90
N THR A 115 3.88 -5.25 -10.46
CA THR A 115 3.51 -5.91 -9.19
C THR A 115 2.46 -6.98 -9.45
N ARG A 116 2.51 -8.08 -8.71
CA ARG A 116 1.46 -9.10 -8.74
C ARG A 116 0.13 -8.48 -8.34
N ALA A 117 -0.92 -8.85 -9.03
CA ALA A 117 -2.26 -8.39 -8.69
C ALA A 117 -2.80 -9.11 -7.46
N LEU A 118 -3.77 -8.48 -6.82
CA LEU A 118 -4.43 -8.99 -5.63
C LEU A 118 -5.89 -9.36 -5.97
N ASP A 119 -6.09 -10.14 -7.03
CA ASP A 119 -7.42 -10.40 -7.60
C ASP A 119 -8.37 -11.10 -6.61
N ASP A 120 -7.83 -12.00 -5.78
CA ASP A 120 -8.57 -12.71 -4.74
C ASP A 120 -8.65 -11.95 -3.41
N TRP A 121 -8.34 -10.65 -3.42
CA TRP A 121 -8.36 -9.79 -2.26
C TRP A 121 -9.38 -8.68 -2.43
N ARG A 122 -9.94 -8.25 -1.30
CA ARG A 122 -10.90 -7.14 -1.26
C ARG A 122 -10.33 -5.99 -0.45
N ASP A 123 -10.28 -4.81 -1.04
CA ASP A 123 -9.82 -3.60 -0.36
C ASP A 123 -10.78 -3.20 0.78
N LEU A 124 -10.25 -2.54 1.81
CA LEU A 124 -11.02 -2.16 2.99
C LEU A 124 -12.10 -1.12 2.66
N ASP A 125 -11.94 -0.28 1.63
CA ASP A 125 -13.01 0.65 1.21
C ASP A 125 -14.24 -0.14 0.72
N SER A 126 -14.00 -1.20 -0.05
CA SER A 126 -15.05 -2.15 -0.46
C SER A 126 -15.71 -2.87 0.72
N TRP A 127 -14.96 -3.23 1.77
CA TRP A 127 -15.54 -3.78 3.01
C TRP A 127 -16.39 -2.76 3.76
N LEU A 128 -15.92 -1.50 3.84
CA LEU A 128 -16.62 -0.41 4.51
C LEU A 128 -17.96 -0.08 3.83
N ARG A 129 -18.07 -0.24 2.51
CA ARG A 129 -19.34 -0.05 1.77
C ARG A 129 -20.44 -1.03 2.21
N VAL A 130 -20.09 -2.24 2.62
CA VAL A 130 -21.05 -3.25 3.11
C VAL A 130 -21.06 -3.39 4.63
N TRP A 131 -20.32 -2.54 5.35
CA TRP A 131 -20.14 -2.62 6.81
C TRP A 131 -21.43 -2.83 7.61
N PRO A 132 -22.55 -2.11 7.32
CA PRO A 132 -23.81 -2.29 8.05
C PRO A 132 -24.42 -3.69 7.93
N HIS A 133 -24.08 -4.44 6.88
CA HIS A 133 -24.61 -5.77 6.60
C HIS A 133 -23.70 -6.90 7.08
N LEU A 134 -22.46 -6.60 7.47
CA LEU A 134 -21.55 -7.59 8.06
C LEU A 134 -22.05 -8.05 9.43
N SER A 135 -21.89 -9.34 9.69
CA SER A 135 -22.09 -9.91 11.02
C SER A 135 -21.08 -9.34 12.04
N PRO A 136 -21.36 -9.44 13.35
CA PRO A 136 -20.41 -9.02 14.38
C PRO A 136 -19.02 -9.67 14.23
N ASP A 137 -18.98 -10.96 13.91
CA ASP A 137 -17.74 -11.72 13.77
C ASP A 137 -16.93 -11.28 12.55
N GLU A 138 -17.59 -10.99 11.43
CA GLU A 138 -16.91 -10.46 10.24
C GLU A 138 -16.32 -9.07 10.49
N ARG A 139 -17.06 -8.19 11.18
CA ARG A 139 -16.55 -6.87 11.57
C ARG A 139 -15.34 -7.02 12.47
N GLU A 140 -15.40 -7.92 13.43
CA GLU A 140 -14.29 -8.21 14.33
C GLU A 140 -13.06 -8.72 13.59
N ALA A 141 -13.24 -9.70 12.69
CA ALA A 141 -12.15 -10.23 11.87
C ALA A 141 -11.48 -9.14 11.03
N VAL A 142 -12.24 -8.20 10.43
CA VAL A 142 -11.68 -7.07 9.68
C VAL A 142 -10.87 -6.16 10.60
N LEU A 143 -11.42 -5.78 11.76
CA LEU A 143 -10.75 -4.88 12.71
C LEU A 143 -9.47 -5.49 13.26
N VAL A 144 -9.49 -6.78 13.58
CA VAL A 144 -8.32 -7.53 14.06
C VAL A 144 -7.25 -7.57 12.98
N ALA A 145 -7.58 -7.99 11.75
CA ALA A 145 -6.62 -8.10 10.65
C ALA A 145 -5.94 -6.75 10.33
N VAL A 146 -6.72 -5.66 10.32
CA VAL A 146 -6.18 -4.31 10.08
C VAL A 146 -5.32 -3.84 11.26
N GLY A 147 -5.74 -4.10 12.50
CA GLY A 147 -4.98 -3.78 13.71
C GLY A 147 -3.63 -4.49 13.76
N GLU A 148 -3.61 -5.78 13.44
CA GLU A 148 -2.40 -6.61 13.38
C GLU A 148 -1.45 -6.15 12.29
N LEU A 149 -1.95 -5.88 11.07
CA LEU A 149 -1.13 -5.36 9.98
C LEU A 149 -0.52 -4.00 10.32
N ALA A 150 -1.30 -3.09 10.90
CA ALA A 150 -0.81 -1.78 11.35
C ALA A 150 0.30 -1.93 12.40
N ARG A 151 0.16 -2.93 13.28
CA ARG A 151 1.17 -3.23 14.30
C ARG A 151 2.44 -3.76 13.66
N GLN A 152 2.34 -4.78 12.80
CA GLN A 152 3.50 -5.36 12.11
C GLN A 152 4.30 -4.29 11.37
N LEU A 153 3.60 -3.38 10.66
CA LEU A 153 4.22 -2.22 10.01
C LEU A 153 5.00 -1.33 10.99
N HIS A 154 4.37 -0.92 12.10
CA HIS A 154 4.95 0.01 13.06
C HIS A 154 6.02 -0.62 13.97
N ASP A 155 5.94 -1.92 14.24
CA ASP A 155 6.94 -2.66 15.00
C ASP A 155 8.18 -2.96 14.14
N ALA A 156 8.02 -3.07 12.81
CA ALA A 156 9.12 -3.06 11.84
C ALA A 156 9.73 -1.66 11.60
N GLY A 157 9.34 -0.66 12.40
CA GLY A 157 9.89 0.69 12.38
C GLY A 157 9.57 1.48 11.11
N GLN A 158 8.49 1.16 10.42
CA GLN A 158 8.03 1.88 9.22
C GLN A 158 6.75 2.67 9.50
N VAL A 159 6.52 3.70 8.71
CA VAL A 159 5.28 4.46 8.59
C VAL A 159 4.87 4.36 7.13
N HIS A 160 3.61 3.99 6.87
CA HIS A 160 3.07 3.88 5.52
C HIS A 160 3.00 5.25 4.83
N GLY A 161 2.52 6.26 5.56
CA GLY A 161 2.43 7.65 5.11
C GLY A 161 1.14 7.97 4.34
N CYS A 162 0.43 6.96 3.87
CA CYS A 162 -0.91 7.04 3.25
C CYS A 162 -1.79 5.86 3.67
N PHE A 163 -1.85 5.55 4.97
CA PHE A 163 -2.58 4.39 5.51
C PHE A 163 -4.10 4.60 5.38
N TYR A 164 -4.64 4.31 4.19
CA TYR A 164 -6.03 4.57 3.80
C TYR A 164 -6.77 3.25 3.54
N PRO A 165 -8.11 3.19 3.67
CA PRO A 165 -8.86 1.98 3.39
C PRO A 165 -8.56 1.35 2.02
N LYS A 166 -8.53 2.15 0.95
CA LYS A 166 -8.22 1.66 -0.41
C LYS A 166 -6.79 1.08 -0.59
N HIS A 167 -5.92 1.22 0.40
CA HIS A 167 -4.55 0.67 0.38
C HIS A 167 -4.38 -0.57 1.27
N LEU A 168 -5.45 -1.01 1.91
CA LEU A 168 -5.50 -2.17 2.79
C LEU A 168 -6.34 -3.24 2.10
N PHE A 169 -5.74 -4.36 1.74
CA PHE A 169 -6.43 -5.47 1.10
C PHE A 169 -6.58 -6.61 2.08
N LEU A 170 -7.77 -7.20 2.16
CA LEU A 170 -8.08 -8.32 3.04
C LEU A 170 -8.50 -9.55 2.24
N GLN A 171 -8.12 -10.72 2.74
CA GLN A 171 -8.49 -12.02 2.19
C GLN A 171 -8.81 -12.98 3.33
N ARG A 172 -9.83 -13.83 3.12
CA ARG A 172 -10.19 -14.89 4.06
C ARG A 172 -9.16 -16.00 4.01
N GLN A 173 -8.62 -16.38 5.16
CA GLN A 173 -7.69 -17.49 5.30
C GLN A 173 -8.05 -18.29 6.55
N GLY A 174 -8.48 -19.53 6.35
CA GLY A 174 -9.09 -20.34 7.40
C GLY A 174 -10.29 -19.62 8.01
N GLU A 175 -10.35 -19.59 9.35
CA GLU A 175 -11.40 -18.93 10.12
C GLU A 175 -11.24 -17.39 10.20
N GLY A 176 -10.12 -16.84 9.71
CA GLY A 176 -9.76 -15.44 9.89
C GLY A 176 -9.67 -14.63 8.61
N LEU A 177 -9.30 -13.37 8.78
CA LEU A 177 -8.87 -12.48 7.70
C LEU A 177 -7.39 -12.18 7.88
N VAL A 178 -6.66 -12.16 6.77
CA VAL A 178 -5.32 -11.58 6.71
C VAL A 178 -5.37 -10.30 5.89
N ALA A 179 -4.43 -9.39 6.13
CA ALA A 179 -4.36 -8.13 5.43
C ALA A 179 -2.97 -7.88 4.82
N ARG A 180 -2.93 -7.16 3.71
CA ARG A 180 -1.71 -6.70 3.02
C ARG A 180 -1.84 -5.24 2.58
N LEU A 181 -0.69 -4.56 2.45
CA LEU A 181 -0.60 -3.16 2.02
C LEU A 181 -0.30 -3.01 0.53
N ILE A 182 -0.82 -1.94 -0.06
CA ILE A 182 -0.42 -1.42 -1.38
C ILE A 182 -0.02 0.05 -1.30
N ASP A 183 0.50 0.61 -2.40
CA ASP A 183 0.96 2.00 -2.50
C ASP A 183 2.01 2.37 -1.44
N LEU A 184 3.23 1.88 -1.65
CA LEU A 184 4.33 2.05 -0.72
C LEU A 184 5.21 3.28 -1.04
N GLU A 185 4.78 4.16 -1.94
CA GLU A 185 5.58 5.32 -2.38
C GLU A 185 5.92 6.23 -1.19
N LYS A 186 4.96 6.49 -0.30
CA LYS A 186 5.11 7.44 0.81
C LYS A 186 5.78 6.86 2.07
N THR A 187 6.12 5.57 2.04
CA THR A 187 6.77 4.90 3.16
C THR A 187 8.01 5.66 3.63
N ARG A 188 8.19 5.71 4.95
CA ARG A 188 9.35 6.30 5.62
C ARG A 188 9.66 5.58 6.95
N PRO A 189 10.85 5.78 7.53
CA PRO A 189 11.13 5.33 8.88
C PRO A 189 10.21 5.97 9.94
N LEU A 190 9.90 5.19 10.96
CA LEU A 190 9.20 5.62 12.17
C LEU A 190 10.23 6.17 13.15
N LEU A 191 10.25 7.48 13.36
CA LEU A 191 11.30 8.17 14.14
C LEU A 191 10.76 8.76 15.45
N PHE A 192 9.49 9.17 15.48
CA PHE A 192 8.90 9.88 16.62
C PHE A 192 7.96 9.00 17.45
N GLY A 193 8.20 7.68 17.44
CA GLY A 193 7.46 6.70 18.24
C GLY A 193 5.95 6.85 18.09
N ARG A 194 5.28 7.04 19.23
CA ARG A 194 3.81 7.20 19.32
C ARG A 194 3.24 8.29 18.43
N ARG A 195 3.95 9.41 18.24
CA ARG A 195 3.46 10.53 17.41
C ARG A 195 3.31 10.12 15.95
N ASP A 196 4.25 9.33 15.45
CA ASP A 196 4.21 8.81 14.08
C ASP A 196 3.10 7.78 13.92
N ARG A 197 3.02 6.82 14.85
CA ARG A 197 1.96 5.79 14.88
C ARG A 197 0.56 6.40 14.85
N LEU A 198 0.29 7.39 15.71
CA LEU A 198 -1.00 8.10 15.74
C LEU A 198 -1.27 8.89 14.44
N ARG A 199 -0.24 9.44 13.81
CA ARG A 199 -0.37 10.19 12.54
C ARG A 199 -0.63 9.27 11.36
N ASP A 200 -0.12 8.05 11.40
CA ASP A 200 -0.35 7.08 10.33
C ASP A 200 -1.72 6.41 10.46
N LEU A 201 -2.20 6.14 11.68
CA LEU A 201 -3.53 5.57 11.90
C LEU A 201 -4.67 6.57 11.69
N GLU A 202 -4.48 7.86 11.97
CA GLU A 202 -5.57 8.86 11.87
C GLU A 202 -6.23 8.93 10.48
N PRO A 203 -5.47 8.94 9.36
CA PRO A 203 -6.06 8.97 8.03
C PRO A 203 -6.94 7.77 7.68
N LEU A 204 -6.67 6.59 8.26
CA LEU A 204 -7.52 5.41 8.13
C LEU A 204 -8.87 5.68 8.81
N LEU A 205 -8.84 6.07 10.09
CA LEU A 205 -10.05 6.30 10.88
C LEU A 205 -10.91 7.43 10.33
N ARG A 206 -10.30 8.49 9.80
CA ARG A 206 -11.03 9.60 9.17
C ARG A 206 -11.71 9.18 7.87
N ARG A 207 -11.20 8.17 7.17
CA ARG A 207 -11.76 7.63 5.92
C ARG A 207 -12.61 6.38 6.12
N ALA A 208 -12.81 5.95 7.36
CA ALA A 208 -13.73 4.88 7.74
C ALA A 208 -14.87 5.45 8.60
N PRO A 209 -15.75 6.32 8.05
CA PRO A 209 -16.84 6.93 8.81
C PRO A 209 -17.84 5.92 9.39
N GLN A 210 -17.88 4.70 8.86
CA GLN A 210 -18.71 3.60 9.34
C GLN A 210 -18.25 3.05 10.70
N TRP A 211 -16.97 3.23 11.04
CA TRP A 211 -16.42 2.75 12.32
C TRP A 211 -16.79 3.67 13.47
N ARG A 212 -17.46 3.07 14.47
CA ARG A 212 -17.83 3.71 15.73
C ARG A 212 -16.69 3.60 16.75
N GLU A 213 -16.83 4.26 17.90
CA GLU A 213 -15.82 4.22 18.96
C GLU A 213 -15.50 2.79 19.42
N ALA A 214 -16.51 1.92 19.47
CA ALA A 214 -16.32 0.50 19.80
C ALA A 214 -15.49 -0.24 18.75
N ASP A 215 -15.69 0.04 17.45
CA ASP A 215 -14.93 -0.56 16.36
C ASP A 215 -13.46 -0.10 16.43
N VAL A 216 -13.24 1.20 16.64
CA VAL A 216 -11.90 1.76 16.79
C VAL A 216 -11.18 1.18 18.01
N ALA A 217 -11.88 1.00 19.13
CA ALA A 217 -11.31 0.38 20.32
C ALA A 217 -10.90 -1.08 20.07
N ARG A 218 -11.70 -1.86 19.32
CA ARG A 218 -11.36 -3.24 18.93
C ARG A 218 -10.12 -3.31 18.03
N LEU A 219 -10.04 -2.45 17.01
CA LEU A 219 -8.84 -2.32 16.18
C LEU A 219 -7.61 -1.98 17.04
N LEU A 220 -7.75 -1.03 17.97
CA LEU A 220 -6.66 -0.61 18.85
C LEU A 220 -6.25 -1.69 19.86
N ALA A 221 -7.18 -2.50 20.35
CA ALA A 221 -6.90 -3.62 21.23
C ALA A 221 -5.98 -4.64 20.54
N SER A 222 -6.30 -5.01 19.30
CA SER A 222 -5.44 -5.85 18.44
C SER A 222 -4.10 -5.17 18.16
N TYR A 223 -4.12 -3.91 17.72
CA TYR A 223 -2.91 -3.15 17.37
C TYR A 223 -1.94 -2.96 18.56
N LEU A 224 -2.45 -2.78 19.78
CA LEU A 224 -1.65 -2.56 20.98
C LEU A 224 -1.32 -3.87 21.72
N GLN A 225 -1.94 -4.98 21.34
CA GLN A 225 -1.99 -6.22 22.12
C GLN A 225 -2.38 -5.98 23.59
N GLN A 226 -3.52 -5.33 23.78
CA GLN A 226 -4.06 -5.03 25.10
C GLN A 226 -5.53 -5.42 25.19
N PRO A 227 -6.04 -5.74 26.39
CA PRO A 227 -7.47 -5.90 26.60
C PRO A 227 -8.26 -4.69 26.10
N LEU A 228 -9.45 -4.94 25.55
CA LEU A 228 -10.32 -3.90 24.96
C LEU A 228 -10.65 -2.78 25.94
N ASP A 229 -10.85 -3.14 27.21
CA ASP A 229 -11.17 -2.26 28.33
C ASP A 229 -9.92 -1.73 29.05
N SER A 230 -8.73 -1.90 28.49
CA SER A 230 -7.50 -1.36 29.08
C SER A 230 -7.47 0.17 29.05
N ALA A 231 -6.81 0.76 30.04
CA ALA A 231 -6.58 2.21 30.07
C ALA A 231 -5.76 2.69 28.86
N VAL A 232 -4.87 1.85 28.34
CA VAL A 232 -4.03 2.16 27.18
C VAL A 232 -4.88 2.28 25.91
N VAL A 233 -5.79 1.34 25.65
CA VAL A 233 -6.71 1.42 24.51
C VAL A 233 -7.56 2.68 24.59
N ARG A 234 -8.13 2.99 25.76
CA ARG A 234 -8.91 4.22 25.98
C ARG A 234 -8.12 5.49 25.68
N ASP A 235 -6.88 5.61 26.18
CA ASP A 235 -6.02 6.78 25.93
C ASP A 235 -5.67 6.93 24.44
N TRP A 236 -5.43 5.84 23.72
CA TRP A 236 -5.22 5.88 22.27
C TRP A 236 -6.48 6.30 21.50
N SER A 237 -7.64 5.74 21.84
CA SER A 237 -8.93 6.10 21.23
C SER A 237 -9.22 7.60 21.38
N GLN A 238 -9.05 8.15 22.59
CA GLN A 238 -9.29 9.56 22.88
C GLN A 238 -8.37 10.48 22.06
N ARG A 239 -7.09 10.13 21.93
CA ARG A 239 -6.12 10.92 21.14
C ARG A 239 -6.44 10.89 19.66
N LEU A 240 -6.78 9.73 19.10
CA LEU A 240 -7.15 9.62 17.70
C LEU A 240 -8.44 10.38 17.39
N ALA A 241 -9.45 10.26 18.25
CA ALA A 241 -10.69 11.03 18.14
C ALA A 241 -10.44 12.55 18.19
N GLY A 242 -9.58 13.01 19.11
CA GLY A 242 -9.18 14.42 19.19
C GLY A 242 -8.46 14.91 17.93
N ARG A 243 -7.56 14.11 17.35
CA ARG A 243 -6.86 14.45 16.10
C ARG A 243 -7.81 14.51 14.90
N ARG A 244 -8.75 13.56 14.81
CA ARG A 244 -9.76 13.52 13.75
C ARG A 244 -10.62 14.78 13.77
N ARG A 245 -11.19 15.14 14.92
CA ARG A 245 -11.98 16.37 15.09
C ARG A 245 -11.21 17.63 14.69
N HIS A 246 -9.93 17.72 15.06
CA HIS A 246 -9.08 18.86 14.69
C HIS A 246 -8.84 18.97 13.18
N LYS A 247 -8.76 17.84 12.48
CA LYS A 247 -8.59 17.79 11.03
C LYS A 247 -9.88 18.10 10.28
N GLU A 248 -11.00 17.57 10.74
CA GLU A 248 -12.33 17.86 10.18
C GLU A 248 -12.68 19.35 10.29
N ARG A 249 -12.30 20.03 11.37
CA ARG A 249 -12.48 21.49 11.53
C ARG A 249 -11.60 22.36 10.61
N LYS A 250 -10.59 21.77 9.96
CA LYS A 250 -9.64 22.49 9.08
C LYS A 250 -9.85 22.19 7.60
N ALA A 251 -10.71 21.23 7.28
CA ALA A 251 -11.11 20.89 5.92
C ALA A 251 -12.30 21.75 5.51
#